data_AF-A0A3P6QV90-F1
#
_entry.id   AF-A0A3P6QV90-F1
#
_cell.length_a   1.000
_cell.length_b   1.000
_cell.length_c   1.000
_cell.angle_alpha   90.00
_cell.angle_beta   90.00
_cell.angle_gamma   90.00
#
_symmetry.space_group_name_H-M   'P 1'
#
loop_
_entity.id
_entity.type
_entity.pdbx_description
1 polymer ?
#
loop_
_entity_poly.entity_id
_entity_poly.type
_entity_poly.pdbx_seq_one_letter_code
_entity_poly.pdbx_strand_id
1 'polypeptide(L)'
;MTTINNNIATDSGHNTIDPRSYDDLLAVAAFIRSQLGDRAHAEVGIICGSGLGPIAELVENPAILPYEKIPGFRAAEGECCLFSPSD
;
A
#
# COMPACT_ATOMS: atom_id res chain seq x y z
N MET A 1 -13.11 -38.86 -11.11
CA MET A 1 -13.79 -37.62 -11.54
C MET A 1 -13.51 -36.58 -10.49
N THR A 2 -12.55 -35.70 -10.74
CA THR A 2 -12.18 -34.65 -9.78
C THR A 2 -13.11 -33.47 -10.02
N THR A 3 -13.95 -33.16 -9.05
CA THR A 3 -14.89 -32.04 -9.11
C THR A 3 -14.12 -30.73 -9.00
N ILE A 4 -14.02 -30.01 -10.13
CA ILE A 4 -13.54 -28.63 -10.18
C ILE A 4 -14.67 -27.75 -9.66
N ASN A 5 -14.49 -27.11 -8.51
CA ASN A 5 -15.47 -26.18 -7.96
C ASN A 5 -15.22 -24.79 -8.55
N ASN A 6 -16.12 -24.37 -9.45
CA ASN A 6 -16.13 -23.07 -10.12
C ASN A 6 -16.79 -22.01 -9.23
N ASN A 7 -16.07 -21.52 -8.23
CA ASN A 7 -16.50 -20.38 -7.43
C ASN A 7 -15.46 -19.25 -7.45
N ILE A 8 -14.94 -18.95 -8.64
CA ILE A 8 -14.34 -17.65 -8.93
C ILE A 8 -15.50 -16.66 -9.07
N ALA A 9 -15.95 -16.15 -7.93
CA ALA A 9 -16.83 -15.00 -7.88
C ALA A 9 -16.09 -13.80 -8.46
N THR A 10 -16.56 -13.32 -9.60
CA THR A 10 -16.27 -11.98 -10.10
C THR A 10 -17.08 -10.99 -9.26
N ASP A 11 -16.41 -10.16 -8.45
CA ASP A 11 -17.01 -8.90 -7.97
C ASP A 11 -16.00 -7.76 -8.13
N SER A 12 -16.51 -6.62 -8.55
CA SER A 12 -15.76 -5.48 -9.06
C SER A 12 -15.82 -4.36 -8.04
N GLY A 13 -14.63 -3.90 -7.58
CA GLY A 13 -14.48 -2.63 -6.87
C GLY A 13 -14.04 -2.79 -5.42
N HIS A 14 -12.73 -2.65 -5.18
CA HIS A 14 -12.05 -2.85 -3.90
C HIS A 14 -12.14 -4.28 -3.37
N ASN A 15 -11.26 -5.17 -3.86
CA ASN A 15 -10.93 -6.37 -3.09
C ASN A 15 -10.50 -5.90 -1.70
N THR A 16 -11.31 -6.26 -0.70
CA THR A 16 -10.93 -6.08 0.70
C THR A 16 -9.72 -6.96 0.92
N ILE A 17 -8.52 -6.36 0.87
CA ILE A 17 -7.26 -7.03 1.16
C ILE A 17 -7.27 -7.37 2.66
N ASP A 18 -7.15 -8.66 3.00
CA ASP A 18 -6.92 -9.07 4.39
C ASP A 18 -5.42 -8.99 4.69
N PRO A 19 -4.95 -8.09 5.58
CA PRO A 19 -3.54 -7.98 5.94
C PRO A 19 -3.01 -9.21 6.68
N ARG A 20 -3.86 -10.17 7.07
CA ARG A 20 -3.47 -11.45 7.66
C ARG A 20 -3.44 -12.60 6.65
N SER A 21 -3.93 -12.40 5.43
CA SER A 21 -3.92 -13.39 4.36
C SER A 21 -2.58 -13.37 3.62
N TYR A 22 -1.92 -14.53 3.54
CA TYR A 22 -0.65 -14.66 2.81
C TYR A 22 -0.81 -14.35 1.32
N ASP A 23 -1.87 -14.86 0.69
CA ASP A 23 -2.11 -14.71 -0.74
C ASP A 23 -2.40 -13.24 -1.10
N ASP A 24 -3.14 -12.53 -0.25
CA ASP A 24 -3.46 -11.12 -0.46
C ASP A 24 -2.19 -10.25 -0.34
N LEU A 25 -1.35 -10.51 0.66
CA LEU A 25 -0.06 -9.83 0.83
C LEU A 25 0.86 -10.08 -0.37
N LEU A 26 0.89 -11.31 -0.89
CA LEU A 26 1.68 -11.66 -2.06
C LEU A 26 1.18 -10.93 -3.32
N ALA A 27 -0.13 -10.83 -3.51
CA ALA A 27 -0.73 -10.09 -4.62
C ALA A 27 -0.37 -8.59 -4.56
N VAL A 28 -0.46 -7.97 -3.38
CA VAL A 28 -0.07 -6.56 -3.19
C VAL A 28 1.43 -6.36 -3.45
N ALA A 29 2.28 -7.26 -2.95
CA ALA A 29 3.73 -7.17 -3.19
C ALA A 29 4.08 -7.34 -4.67
N ALA A 30 3.41 -8.26 -5.39
CA ALA A 30 3.58 -8.44 -6.83
C ALA A 30 3.13 -7.19 -7.61
N PHE A 31 2.02 -6.58 -7.20
CA PHE A 31 1.56 -5.32 -7.77
C PHE A 31 2.61 -4.21 -7.62
N ILE A 32 3.13 -3.98 -6.40
CA ILE A 32 4.16 -2.96 -6.15
C ILE A 32 5.40 -3.20 -7.02
N ARG A 33 5.87 -4.46 -7.11
CA ARG A 33 7.01 -4.83 -7.97
C ARG A 33 6.75 -4.53 -9.44
N SER A 34 5.54 -4.80 -9.94
CA SER A 34 5.17 -4.54 -11.34
C SER A 34 5.19 -3.05 -11.70
N GLN A 35 4.87 -2.17 -10.75
CA GLN A 35 4.86 -0.72 -10.95
C GLN A 35 6.27 -0.11 -10.93
N LEU A 36 7.18 -0.69 -10.14
CA LEU A 36 8.51 -0.14 -9.89
C LEU A 36 9.62 -0.82 -10.71
N GLY A 37 9.39 -2.02 -11.24
CA GLY A 37 10.39 -2.80 -11.98
C GLY A 37 11.65 -3.04 -11.16
N ASP A 38 12.81 -2.77 -11.76
CA ASP A 38 14.12 -2.95 -11.11
C ASP A 38 14.30 -2.09 -9.84
N ARG A 39 13.52 -1.01 -9.70
CA ARG A 39 13.55 -0.13 -8.51
C ARG A 39 12.85 -0.73 -7.30
N ALA A 40 12.15 -1.87 -7.45
CA ALA A 40 11.48 -2.56 -6.34
C ALA A 40 12.44 -3.28 -5.37
N HIS A 41 13.74 -3.31 -5.68
CA HIS A 41 14.79 -3.94 -4.87
C HIS A 41 15.33 -2.99 -3.78
N ALA A 42 14.47 -2.56 -2.86
CA ALA A 42 14.89 -1.79 -1.69
C ALA A 42 15.46 -2.72 -0.60
N GLU A 43 16.65 -2.41 -0.11
CA GLU A 43 17.28 -3.15 1.01
C GLU A 43 16.76 -2.69 2.38
N VAL A 44 16.36 -1.42 2.48
CA VAL A 44 15.90 -0.77 3.71
C VAL A 44 14.58 -0.05 3.44
N GLY A 45 13.61 -0.20 4.34
CA GLY A 45 12.35 0.53 4.34
C GLY A 45 12.25 1.47 5.54
N ILE A 46 11.68 2.65 5.33
CA ILE A 46 11.46 3.67 6.38
C ILE A 46 9.97 4.03 6.38
N ILE A 47 9.35 3.99 7.56
CA ILE A 47 8.00 4.51 7.76
C ILE A 47 8.12 5.90 8.36
N CYS A 48 7.74 6.93 7.59
CA CYS A 48 7.77 8.31 8.04
C CYS A 48 6.54 8.60 8.90
N GLY A 49 6.72 8.64 10.23
CA GLY A 49 5.71 9.13 11.16
C GLY A 49 5.44 10.63 11.01
N SER A 50 4.54 11.17 11.83
CA SER A 50 4.20 12.59 11.83
C SER A 50 5.43 13.48 11.97
N GLY A 51 5.59 14.47 11.08
CA GLY A 51 6.72 15.42 11.08
C GLY A 51 7.99 14.92 10.39
N LEU A 52 8.04 13.68 9.91
CA LEU A 52 9.21 13.11 9.22
C LEU A 52 9.11 13.16 7.68
N GLY A 53 8.08 13.81 7.13
CA GLY A 53 7.90 14.00 5.68
C GLY A 53 9.16 14.50 4.93
N PRO A 54 9.92 15.48 5.47
CA PRO A 54 11.11 15.99 4.80
C PRO A 54 12.22 14.94 4.57
N ILE A 55 12.23 13.83 5.31
CA ILE A 55 13.20 12.75 5.07
C ILE A 55 13.00 12.12 3.68
N ALA A 56 11.74 12.02 3.22
CA ALA A 56 11.45 11.48 1.90
C ALA A 56 11.97 12.38 0.77
N GLU A 57 12.10 13.69 1.02
CA GLU A 57 12.63 14.66 0.05
C GLU A 57 14.14 14.52 -0.17
N LEU A 58 14.85 13.86 0.75
CA LEU A 58 16.30 13.60 0.65
C LEU A 58 16.63 12.38 -0.24
N VAL A 59 15.63 11.61 -0.68
CA VAL A 59 15.85 10.42 -1.50
C VAL A 59 16.28 10.83 -2.91
N GLU A 60 17.47 10.38 -3.31
CA GLU A 60 17.97 10.60 -4.67
C GLU A 60 17.24 9.70 -5.68
N ASN A 61 16.91 10.27 -6.85
CA ASN A 61 16.21 9.58 -7.96
C ASN A 61 14.96 8.79 -7.53
N PRO A 62 13.98 9.43 -6.86
CA PRO A 62 12.86 8.73 -6.25
C PRO A 62 11.94 8.11 -7.32
N ALA A 63 11.42 6.93 -7.00
CA ALA A 63 10.26 6.36 -7.69
C ALA A 63 9.02 6.55 -6.81
N ILE A 64 8.09 7.40 -7.26
CA ILE A 64 6.91 7.76 -6.47
C ILE A 64 5.74 6.85 -6.86
N LEU A 65 5.26 6.04 -5.92
CA LEU A 65 4.06 5.22 -6.06
C LEU A 65 2.99 5.73 -5.07
N PRO A 66 1.95 6.44 -5.55
CA PRO A 66 0.86 6.93 -4.69
C PRO A 66 0.10 5.78 -4.02
N TYR A 67 -0.29 5.96 -2.75
CA TYR A 67 -0.99 4.93 -1.97
C TYR A 67 -2.37 4.59 -2.54
N GLU A 68 -3.04 5.54 -3.18
CA GLU A 68 -4.35 5.35 -3.82
C GLU A 68 -4.29 4.34 -4.97
N LYS A 69 -3.09 4.12 -5.53
CA LYS A 69 -2.87 3.13 -6.60
C LYS A 69 -2.58 1.74 -6.05
N ILE A 70 -2.26 1.59 -4.76
CA ILE A 70 -1.88 0.31 -4.17
C ILE A 70 -3.14 -0.34 -3.56
N PRO A 71 -3.52 -1.54 -4.01
CA PRO A 71 -4.67 -2.25 -3.43
C PRO A 71 -4.52 -2.45 -1.92
N GLY A 72 -5.57 -2.14 -1.16
CA GLY A 72 -5.59 -2.29 0.30
C GLY A 72 -4.90 -1.17 1.09
N PHE A 73 -4.19 -0.26 0.44
CA PHE A 73 -3.64 0.92 1.11
C PHE A 73 -4.71 2.01 1.21
N ARG A 74 -4.69 2.76 2.31
CA ARG A 74 -5.54 3.95 2.49
C ARG A 74 -4.86 5.16 1.87
N ALA A 75 -5.64 6.02 1.23
CA ALA A 75 -5.21 7.39 0.96
C ALA A 75 -4.82 8.04 2.31
N ALA A 76 -3.72 8.77 2.35
CA ALA A 76 -3.36 9.51 3.54
C ALA A 76 -4.30 10.72 3.68
N GLU A 77 -5.44 10.51 4.32
CA GLU A 77 -6.33 11.60 4.71
C GLU A 77 -5.74 12.27 5.95
N GLY A 78 -5.03 13.37 5.70
CA GLY A 78 -4.52 14.26 6.72
C GLY A 78 -5.66 14.96 7.45
N GLU A 79 -6.28 14.27 8.40
CA GLU A 79 -6.91 14.98 9.50
C GLU A 79 -5.81 15.43 10.45
N CYS A 80 -5.39 16.68 10.21
CA CYS A 80 -4.73 17.54 11.17
C CYS A 80 -5.31 17.28 12.55
N CYS A 81 -4.44 17.03 13.54
CA CYS A 81 -4.78 17.21 14.94
C CYS A 81 -5.29 18.66 15.08
N LEU A 82 -6.61 18.86 15.00
CA LEU A 82 -7.24 20.05 15.53
C LEU A 82 -6.95 20.00 17.02
N PHE A 83 -5.89 20.72 17.38
CA PHE A 83 -5.64 21.20 18.72
C PHE A 83 -6.97 21.79 19.18
N SER A 84 -7.69 21.07 20.05
CA SER A 84 -8.71 21.70 20.86
C SER A 84 -7.94 22.40 21.97
N PRO A 85 -7.76 23.74 21.95
CA PRO A 85 -7.33 24.44 23.15
C PRO A 85 -8.45 24.20 24.17
N SER A 86 -8.21 23.30 25.11
CA SER A 86 -8.93 23.33 26.38
C SER A 86 -8.37 24.53 27.15
N ASP A 87 -9.29 25.38 27.59
CA ASP A 87 -9.08 26.66 28.30
C ASP A 87 -7.90 26.72 29.29
#